data_AF-A0A2J8W2B4-F1
#
_entry.id   AF-A0A2J8W2B4-F1
#
_cell.length_a   1.000
_cell.length_b   1.000
_cell.length_c   1.000
_cell.angle_alpha   90.00
_cell.angle_beta   90.00
_cell.angle_gamma   90.00
#
_symmetry.space_group_name_H-M   'P 1'
#
loop_
_entity.id
_entity.type
_entity.pdbx_description
1 polymer ?
#
loop_
_entity_poly.entity_id
_entity_poly.type
_entity_poly.pdbx_seq_one_letter_code
_entity_poly.pdbx_strand_id
1 'polypeptide(L)'
;MLWWASSPLRLWLLLFLLPPAQGRQKESGSKWKVFIDQINRSLENYEPCSSQNCSCYHGVIEEDLTPFRGGISRKMMAEVVRRRLGTHYQITKNRLYRENDCMFPSRCSGVEHFILEVIGRLPDMEMVINVRDYPQVPKWMEPAIPVFSFSKARLWKIGKIYL
;
A
#
# COMPACT_ATOMS: atom_id res chain seq x y z
N MET A 1 29.15 78.83 -45.87
CA MET A 1 29.99 77.72 -46.37
C MET A 1 30.43 76.93 -45.16
N LEU A 2 29.86 75.73 -44.90
CA LEU A 2 30.39 74.43 -45.38
C LEU A 2 31.69 74.12 -44.59
N TRP A 3 31.86 73.10 -43.73
CA TRP A 3 31.37 71.71 -43.71
C TRP A 3 31.41 71.11 -42.28
N TRP A 4 30.70 69.99 -42.13
CA TRP A 4 30.71 69.07 -41.00
C TRP A 4 32.06 68.40 -40.73
N ALA A 5 32.31 68.03 -39.47
CA ALA A 5 33.10 66.85 -39.12
C ALA A 5 32.53 66.23 -37.83
N SER A 6 31.68 65.24 -38.02
CA SER A 6 31.05 64.44 -36.98
C SER A 6 32.11 63.63 -36.23
N SER A 7 32.31 63.93 -34.94
CA SER A 7 33.23 63.17 -34.07
C SER A 7 32.63 61.82 -33.65
N PRO A 8 33.39 60.72 -33.71
CA PRO A 8 32.88 59.36 -33.44
C PRO A 8 32.63 59.07 -31.96
N LEU A 9 32.93 60.02 -31.06
CA LEU A 9 32.84 59.82 -29.61
C LEU A 9 31.41 59.87 -29.02
N ARG A 10 30.41 60.31 -29.78
CA ARG A 10 29.02 60.36 -29.29
C ARG A 10 28.26 59.03 -29.37
N LEU A 11 28.76 58.06 -30.13
CA LEU A 11 28.09 56.75 -30.27
C LEU A 11 28.45 55.77 -29.15
N TRP A 12 29.61 55.92 -28.52
CA TRP A 12 30.06 55.04 -27.43
C TRP A 12 29.42 55.34 -26.08
N LEU A 13 29.01 56.59 -25.84
CA LEU A 13 28.34 56.99 -24.59
C LEU A 13 26.88 56.55 -24.49
N LEU A 14 26.24 56.19 -25.60
CA LEU A 14 24.85 55.69 -25.60
C LEU A 14 24.75 54.18 -25.33
N LEU A 15 25.86 53.43 -25.45
CA LEU A 15 25.91 51.99 -25.16
C LEU A 15 26.10 51.68 -23.66
N PHE A 16 26.55 52.65 -22.85
CA PHE A 16 26.74 52.49 -21.41
C PHE A 16 25.51 52.88 -20.56
N LEU A 17 24.44 53.38 -21.17
CA LEU A 17 23.20 53.78 -20.49
C LEU A 17 22.04 52.80 -20.69
N LEU A 18 22.24 51.70 -21.43
CA LEU A 18 21.29 50.60 -21.38
C LEU A 18 21.47 49.87 -20.05
N PRO A 19 20.42 49.77 -19.21
CA PRO A 19 20.44 48.83 -18.09
C PRO A 19 20.80 47.47 -18.67
N PRO A 20 21.65 46.67 -18.00
CA PRO A 20 21.89 45.30 -18.44
C PRO A 20 20.52 44.67 -18.61
N ALA A 21 20.19 44.24 -19.84
CA ALA A 21 18.99 43.47 -20.07
C ALA A 21 19.03 42.33 -19.05
N GLN A 22 18.15 42.38 -18.06
CA GLN A 22 17.96 41.27 -17.14
C GLN A 22 17.54 40.12 -18.03
N GLY A 23 18.53 39.30 -18.40
CA GLY A 23 18.31 38.05 -19.07
C GLY A 23 17.24 37.37 -18.25
N ARG A 24 16.10 37.13 -18.89
CA ARG A 24 14.95 36.46 -18.29
C ARG A 24 15.48 35.11 -17.82
N GLN A 25 15.91 35.02 -16.57
CA GLN A 25 16.27 33.75 -15.96
C GLN A 25 14.96 32.98 -15.95
N LYS A 26 14.82 32.09 -16.93
CA LYS A 26 13.77 31.09 -16.94
C LYS A 26 14.00 30.33 -15.65
N GLU A 27 13.17 30.57 -14.63
CA GLU A 27 13.18 29.81 -13.38
C GLU A 27 13.00 28.33 -13.71
N SER A 28 14.11 27.63 -13.93
CA SER A 28 14.11 26.17 -14.09
C SER A 28 13.82 25.48 -12.76
N GLY A 29 13.89 26.22 -11.65
CA GLY A 29 13.57 25.77 -10.29
C GLY A 29 12.07 25.50 -10.04
N SER A 30 11.16 26.04 -10.87
CA SER A 30 9.72 25.87 -10.62
C SER A 30 9.17 24.52 -11.07
N LYS A 31 9.75 23.91 -12.12
CA LYS A 31 9.21 22.68 -12.74
C LYS A 31 9.15 21.50 -11.76
N TRP A 32 10.16 21.37 -10.89
CA TRP A 32 10.30 20.22 -10.00
C TRP A 32 9.99 20.53 -8.55
N LYS A 33 9.76 21.80 -8.20
CA LYS A 33 9.60 22.25 -6.81
C LYS A 33 8.53 21.46 -6.07
N VAL A 34 7.37 21.24 -6.68
CA VAL A 34 6.26 20.48 -6.06
C VAL A 34 6.68 19.06 -5.70
N PHE A 35 7.40 18.38 -6.59
CA PHE A 35 7.86 17.01 -6.34
C PHE A 35 8.97 16.97 -5.29
N ILE A 36 9.94 17.88 -5.35
CA ILE A 36 11.03 17.95 -4.38
C ILE A 36 10.50 18.24 -2.97
N ASP A 37 9.60 19.22 -2.84
CA ASP A 37 8.96 19.55 -1.56
C ASP A 37 8.14 18.36 -1.03
N GLN A 38 7.43 17.63 -1.90
CA GLN A 38 6.67 16.44 -1.50
C GLN A 38 7.59 15.28 -1.06
N ILE A 39 8.72 15.06 -1.75
CA ILE A 39 9.71 14.04 -1.37
C ILE A 39 10.31 14.38 0.00
N ASN A 40 10.75 15.63 0.20
CA ASN A 40 11.34 16.06 1.47
C ASN A 40 10.35 15.90 2.63
N ARG A 41 9.10 16.34 2.45
CA ARG A 41 8.04 16.12 3.46
C ARG A 41 7.79 14.65 3.72
N SER A 42 7.83 13.81 2.69
CA SER A 42 7.60 12.36 2.86
C SER A 42 8.76 11.71 3.60
N LEU A 43 10.01 12.14 3.36
CA LEU A 43 11.21 11.69 4.08
C LEU A 43 11.21 12.18 5.54
N GLU A 44 10.80 13.41 5.81
CA GLU A 44 10.66 13.96 7.17
C GLU A 44 9.63 13.19 8.00
N ASN A 45 8.55 12.70 7.37
CA ASN A 45 7.50 11.91 8.02
C ASN A 45 7.76 10.39 7.98
N TYR A 46 8.80 9.93 7.28
CA TYR A 46 9.07 8.51 7.12
C TYR A 46 9.80 7.97 8.35
N GLU A 47 9.16 7.04 9.05
CA GLU A 47 9.77 6.28 10.12
C GLU A 47 10.29 4.94 9.58
N PRO A 48 11.62 4.73 9.49
CA PRO A 48 12.17 3.47 9.01
C PRO A 48 11.90 2.34 9.99
N CYS A 49 11.51 1.18 9.47
CA CYS A 49 11.45 -0.03 10.29
C CYS A 49 12.84 -0.69 10.37
N SER A 50 13.41 -0.77 11.58
CA SER A 50 14.72 -1.38 11.84
C SER A 50 14.65 -2.84 12.31
N SER A 51 13.44 -3.39 12.42
CA SER A 51 13.23 -4.75 12.91
C SER A 51 13.77 -5.81 11.93
N GLN A 52 14.32 -6.88 12.49
CA GLN A 52 14.80 -8.05 11.73
C GLN A 52 13.71 -9.12 11.56
N ASN A 53 12.50 -8.89 12.10
CA ASN A 53 11.36 -9.79 11.99
C ASN A 53 10.16 -9.09 11.33
N CYS A 54 9.00 -9.75 11.33
CA CYS A 54 7.79 -9.22 10.69
C CYS A 54 7.06 -8.11 11.47
N SER A 55 7.61 -7.57 12.56
CA SER A 55 6.94 -6.56 13.40
C SER A 55 6.63 -5.26 12.66
N CYS A 56 7.35 -4.94 11.59
CA CYS A 56 7.05 -3.82 10.69
C CYS A 56 5.61 -3.87 10.14
N TYR A 57 5.02 -5.07 10.07
CA TYR A 57 3.69 -5.31 9.51
C TYR A 57 2.61 -5.50 10.57
N HIS A 58 2.95 -5.41 11.87
CA HIS A 58 2.01 -5.64 12.97
C HIS A 58 0.80 -4.70 12.92
N GLY A 59 1.00 -3.43 12.55
CA GLY A 59 -0.10 -2.46 12.40
C GLY A 59 -1.16 -2.90 11.39
N VAL A 60 -0.77 -3.67 10.36
CA VAL A 60 -1.73 -4.20 9.38
C VAL A 60 -2.57 -5.33 9.98
N ILE A 61 -1.95 -6.22 10.77
CA ILE A 61 -2.65 -7.30 11.48
C ILE A 61 -3.65 -6.70 12.47
N GLU A 62 -3.22 -5.69 13.23
CA GLU A 62 -4.07 -5.02 14.21
C GLU A 62 -5.27 -4.33 13.55
N GLU A 63 -5.06 -3.59 12.45
CA GLU A 63 -6.13 -2.94 11.70
C GLU A 63 -7.13 -3.97 11.14
N ASP A 64 -6.64 -5.05 10.54
CA ASP A 64 -7.48 -6.08 9.91
C ASP A 64 -8.32 -6.89 10.92
N LEU A 65 -7.80 -7.11 12.12
CA LEU A 65 -8.49 -7.85 13.19
C LEU A 65 -9.39 -6.97 14.06
N THR A 66 -9.27 -5.65 13.99
CA THR A 66 -10.07 -4.70 14.78
C THR A 66 -11.59 -4.96 14.72
N PRO A 67 -12.21 -5.25 13.54
CA PRO A 67 -13.65 -5.54 13.47
C PRO A 67 -14.10 -6.79 14.24
N PHE A 68 -13.17 -7.68 14.62
CA PHE A 68 -13.44 -8.96 15.26
C PHE A 68 -13.04 -9.01 16.74
N ARG A 69 -12.65 -7.86 17.33
CA ARG A 69 -12.32 -7.77 18.77
C ARG A 69 -13.48 -8.20 19.67
N GLY A 70 -14.73 -8.11 19.20
CA GLY A 70 -15.92 -8.63 19.88
C GLY A 70 -16.06 -10.16 19.86
N GLY A 71 -15.15 -10.86 19.19
CA GLY A 71 -15.14 -12.31 19.06
C GLY A 71 -15.78 -12.82 17.76
N ILE A 72 -15.34 -14.00 17.34
CA ILE A 72 -15.88 -14.73 16.18
C ILE A 72 -16.65 -15.94 16.72
N SER A 73 -17.97 -15.93 16.56
CA SER A 73 -18.80 -17.03 17.05
C SER A 73 -18.81 -18.23 16.10
N ARG A 74 -19.10 -19.42 16.61
CA ARG A 74 -19.31 -20.64 15.81
C ARG A 74 -20.36 -20.43 14.71
N LYS A 75 -21.47 -19.74 15.03
CA LYS A 75 -22.54 -19.43 14.07
C LYS A 75 -22.04 -18.51 12.95
N MET A 76 -21.20 -17.52 13.29
CA MET A 76 -20.57 -16.65 12.30
C MET A 76 -19.68 -17.45 11.36
N MET A 77 -18.80 -18.32 11.88
CA MET A 77 -17.92 -19.14 11.04
C MET A 77 -18.72 -20.09 10.12
N ALA A 78 -19.73 -20.76 10.66
CA ALA A 78 -20.62 -21.63 9.88
C ALA A 78 -21.30 -20.87 8.71
N GLU A 79 -21.69 -19.62 8.94
CA GLU A 79 -22.26 -18.76 7.90
C GLU A 79 -21.24 -18.40 6.80
N VAL A 80 -19.99 -18.12 7.16
CA VAL A 80 -18.92 -17.85 6.17
C VAL A 80 -18.67 -19.05 5.27
N VAL A 81 -18.55 -20.24 5.88
CA VAL A 81 -18.34 -21.50 5.15
C VAL A 81 -19.54 -21.78 4.23
N ARG A 82 -20.77 -21.64 4.73
CA ARG A 82 -22.01 -21.84 3.96
C ARG A 82 -22.07 -20.94 2.71
N ARG A 83 -21.56 -19.71 2.81
CA ARG A 83 -21.53 -18.74 1.71
C ARG A 83 -20.43 -19.01 0.67
N ARG A 84 -19.51 -19.95 0.90
CA ARG A 84 -18.42 -20.34 -0.02
C ARG A 84 -17.56 -19.16 -0.49
N LEU A 85 -17.23 -18.27 0.45
CA LEU A 85 -16.43 -17.06 0.17
C LEU A 85 -14.92 -17.35 0.07
N GLY A 86 -14.50 -18.59 0.28
CA GLY A 86 -13.11 -19.01 0.18
C GLY A 86 -13.01 -20.49 0.53
N THR A 87 -11.78 -20.96 0.71
CA THR A 87 -11.49 -22.33 1.10
C THR A 87 -11.44 -22.44 2.62
N HIS A 88 -12.22 -23.36 3.20
CA HIS A 88 -12.27 -23.60 4.65
C HIS A 88 -11.10 -24.48 5.11
N TYR A 89 -10.36 -23.98 6.11
CA TYR A 89 -9.24 -24.63 6.77
C TYR A 89 -9.50 -24.75 8.27
N GLN A 90 -9.01 -25.83 8.87
CA GLN A 90 -9.03 -26.07 10.30
C GLN A 90 -7.65 -26.55 10.77
N ILE A 91 -7.20 -26.02 11.90
CA ILE A 91 -6.00 -26.47 12.61
C ILE A 91 -6.47 -27.05 13.92
N THR A 92 -6.20 -28.34 14.13
CA THR A 92 -6.45 -29.02 15.42
C THR A 92 -5.28 -29.92 15.75
N LYS A 93 -4.74 -29.79 16.96
CA LYS A 93 -3.56 -30.54 17.43
C LYS A 93 -2.39 -30.43 16.46
N ASN A 94 -2.12 -29.20 15.99
CA ASN A 94 -1.05 -28.86 15.05
C ASN A 94 -1.14 -29.62 13.70
N ARG A 95 -2.33 -30.07 13.30
CA ARG A 95 -2.59 -30.69 12.00
C ARG A 95 -3.52 -29.82 11.18
N LEU A 96 -3.21 -29.66 9.90
CA LEU A 96 -4.01 -28.89 8.96
C LEU A 96 -5.03 -29.79 8.28
N TYR A 97 -6.28 -29.36 8.31
CA TYR A 97 -7.40 -29.95 7.60
C TYR A 97 -7.98 -28.89 6.65
N ARG A 98 -8.47 -29.32 5.50
CA ARG A 98 -9.05 -28.47 4.46
C ARG A 98 -10.27 -29.18 3.88
N GLU A 99 -11.27 -28.42 3.46
CA GLU A 99 -12.32 -28.98 2.61
C GLU A 99 -11.74 -29.55 1.31
N ASN A 100 -12.46 -30.46 0.65
CA ASN A 100 -11.95 -31.09 -0.58
C ASN A 100 -11.76 -30.06 -1.71
N ASP A 101 -12.73 -29.17 -1.89
CA ASP A 101 -12.78 -28.25 -3.01
C ASP A 101 -11.78 -27.09 -2.86
N CYS A 102 -10.85 -26.95 -3.81
CA CYS A 102 -10.08 -25.72 -4.01
C CYS A 102 -10.08 -25.37 -5.49
N MET A 103 -10.62 -24.20 -5.82
CA MET A 103 -10.73 -23.74 -7.21
C MET A 103 -9.37 -23.47 -7.86
N PHE A 104 -8.35 -23.11 -7.07
CA PHE A 104 -6.99 -22.84 -7.54
C PHE A 104 -5.98 -23.67 -6.76
N PRO A 105 -5.81 -24.97 -7.10
CA PRO A 105 -5.01 -25.91 -6.31
C PRO A 105 -3.60 -25.41 -5.99
N SER A 106 -2.88 -24.87 -6.97
CA SER A 106 -1.52 -24.34 -6.76
C SER A 106 -1.48 -23.16 -5.78
N ARG A 107 -2.54 -22.33 -5.72
CA ARG A 107 -2.64 -21.24 -4.74
C ARG A 107 -2.89 -21.80 -3.34
N CYS A 108 -3.76 -22.81 -3.21
CA CYS A 108 -3.97 -23.51 -1.94
C CYS A 108 -2.67 -24.18 -1.45
N SER A 109 -1.91 -24.85 -2.33
CA SER A 109 -0.61 -25.43 -1.98
C SER A 109 0.41 -24.38 -1.53
N GLY A 110 0.42 -23.19 -2.16
CA GLY A 110 1.25 -22.07 -1.71
C GLY A 110 0.88 -21.58 -0.31
N VAL A 111 -0.41 -21.47 0.00
CA VAL A 111 -0.91 -21.13 1.34
C VAL A 111 -0.51 -22.20 2.36
N GLU A 112 -0.71 -23.47 2.00
CA GLU A 112 -0.42 -24.62 2.85
C GLU A 112 1.06 -24.72 3.19
N HIS A 113 1.96 -24.40 2.26
CA HIS A 113 3.40 -24.37 2.48
C HIS A 113 3.77 -23.54 3.72
N PHE A 114 3.37 -22.27 3.77
CA PHE A 114 3.68 -21.40 4.90
C PHE A 114 2.96 -21.78 6.19
N ILE A 115 1.69 -22.22 6.11
CA ILE A 115 0.97 -22.68 7.31
C ILE A 115 1.69 -23.88 7.93
N LEU A 116 2.05 -24.88 7.12
CA LEU A 116 2.70 -26.11 7.58
C LEU A 116 4.09 -25.84 8.17
N GLU A 117 4.82 -24.82 7.71
CA GLU A 117 6.10 -24.42 8.29
C GLU A 117 5.97 -23.91 9.74
N VAL A 118 4.86 -23.26 10.08
CA VAL A 118 4.66 -22.67 11.42
C VAL A 118 3.66 -23.43 12.29
N ILE A 119 2.98 -24.45 11.74
CA ILE A 119 1.84 -25.13 12.37
C ILE A 119 2.12 -25.72 13.75
N GLY A 120 3.37 -26.14 13.99
CA GLY A 120 3.81 -26.66 15.31
C GLY A 120 3.74 -25.63 16.45
N ARG A 121 3.60 -24.34 16.12
CA ARG A 121 3.45 -23.23 17.07
C ARG A 121 2.07 -22.58 17.05
N LEU A 122 1.19 -23.01 16.14
CA LEU A 122 -0.17 -22.45 16.02
C LEU A 122 -1.14 -23.14 16.99
N PRO A 123 -2.02 -22.39 17.65
CA PRO A 123 -3.10 -22.97 18.44
C PRO A 123 -4.20 -23.54 17.52
N ASP A 124 -5.13 -24.28 18.13
CA ASP A 124 -6.32 -24.77 17.44
C ASP A 124 -7.19 -23.59 16.96
N MET A 125 -7.53 -23.58 15.67
CA MET A 125 -8.31 -22.51 15.04
C MET A 125 -8.95 -22.98 13.74
N GLU A 126 -9.88 -22.21 13.21
CA GLU A 126 -10.41 -22.40 11.85
C GLU A 126 -10.55 -21.06 11.13
N MET A 127 -10.38 -21.08 9.81
CA MET A 127 -10.46 -19.90 8.98
C MET A 127 -10.94 -20.20 7.57
N VAL A 128 -11.44 -19.17 6.89
CA VAL A 128 -11.75 -19.22 5.46
C VAL A 128 -10.77 -18.34 4.69
N ILE A 129 -10.00 -18.96 3.80
CA ILE A 129 -8.97 -18.32 2.98
C ILE A 129 -9.45 -18.24 1.53
N ASN A 130 -9.74 -17.03 1.08
CA ASN A 130 -10.07 -16.75 -0.31
C ASN A 130 -8.80 -16.70 -1.16
N VAL A 131 -8.68 -17.68 -2.07
CA VAL A 131 -7.59 -17.77 -3.05
C VAL A 131 -7.92 -17.11 -4.41
N ARG A 132 -9.05 -16.41 -4.53
CA ARG A 132 -9.41 -15.64 -5.74
C ARG A 132 -8.71 -14.29 -5.76
N ASP A 133 -8.72 -13.65 -6.93
CA ASP A 133 -8.08 -12.35 -7.12
C ASP A 133 -8.78 -11.20 -6.36
N TYR A 134 -10.09 -11.32 -6.12
CA TYR A 134 -10.92 -10.24 -5.58
C TYR A 134 -11.38 -10.51 -4.15
N PRO A 135 -11.36 -9.51 -3.23
CA PRO A 135 -11.84 -9.65 -1.87
C PRO A 135 -13.36 -9.91 -1.81
N GLN A 136 -13.83 -10.46 -0.69
CA GLN A 136 -15.21 -10.98 -0.57
C GLN A 136 -16.07 -10.24 0.46
N VAL A 137 -15.46 -9.42 1.34
CA VAL A 137 -16.16 -8.79 2.48
C VAL A 137 -16.09 -7.26 2.35
N PRO A 138 -17.10 -6.62 1.72
CA PRO A 138 -17.12 -5.17 1.58
C PRO A 138 -17.41 -4.47 2.91
N LYS A 139 -16.99 -3.21 3.05
CA LYS A 139 -17.09 -2.44 4.31
C LYS A 139 -18.52 -2.17 4.79
N TRP A 140 -19.49 -2.19 3.89
CA TRP A 140 -20.90 -1.98 4.22
C TRP A 140 -21.62 -3.26 4.68
N MET A 141 -20.98 -4.43 4.62
CA MET A 141 -21.57 -5.69 5.08
C MET A 141 -21.61 -5.75 6.62
N GLU A 142 -22.80 -5.84 7.20
CA GLU A 142 -23.01 -6.01 8.64
C GLU A 142 -23.77 -7.32 8.95
N PRO A 143 -23.34 -8.12 9.94
CA PRO A 143 -22.09 -7.98 10.69
C PRO A 143 -20.87 -8.27 9.83
N ALA A 144 -19.70 -7.76 10.22
CA ALA A 144 -18.44 -8.16 9.63
C ALA A 144 -18.23 -9.68 9.77
N ILE A 145 -17.68 -10.32 8.74
CA ILE A 145 -17.40 -11.77 8.74
C ILE A 145 -15.94 -12.06 8.35
N PRO A 146 -15.27 -13.04 8.99
CA PRO A 146 -13.84 -13.28 8.81
C PRO A 146 -13.54 -14.09 7.54
N VAL A 147 -13.13 -13.41 6.47
CA VAL A 147 -12.58 -14.03 5.25
C VAL A 147 -11.22 -13.43 4.95
N PHE A 148 -10.20 -14.27 4.95
CA PHE A 148 -8.84 -13.88 4.59
C PHE A 148 -8.69 -13.77 3.07
N SER A 149 -8.06 -12.71 2.57
CA SER A 149 -7.78 -12.50 1.13
C SER A 149 -6.38 -11.90 0.99
N PHE A 150 -5.68 -12.14 -0.12
CA PHE A 150 -4.31 -11.61 -0.30
C PHE A 150 -4.28 -10.09 -0.57
N SER A 151 -5.37 -9.52 -1.10
CA SER A 151 -5.46 -8.10 -1.47
C SER A 151 -6.82 -7.50 -1.10
N LYS A 152 -6.81 -6.22 -0.71
CA LYS A 152 -8.00 -5.40 -0.46
C LYS A 152 -7.73 -3.90 -0.66
N ALA A 153 -8.81 -3.13 -0.85
CA ALA A 153 -8.80 -1.67 -0.78
C ALA A 153 -9.55 -1.17 0.47
N ARG A 154 -9.48 0.14 0.77
CA ARG A 154 -10.14 0.75 1.96
C ARG A 154 -11.65 0.51 2.06
N LEU A 155 -12.30 0.16 0.94
CA LEU A 155 -13.73 -0.18 0.89
C LEU A 155 -14.05 -1.63 1.29
N TRP A 156 -13.06 -2.41 1.75
CA TRP A 156 -13.17 -3.82 2.12
C TRP A 156 -12.69 -4.05 3.56
N LYS A 157 -13.38 -4.91 4.32
CA LYS A 157 -13.10 -5.09 5.75
C LYS A 157 -11.83 -5.90 6.01
N ILE A 158 -11.57 -6.95 5.23
CA ILE A 158 -10.49 -7.92 5.49
C ILE A 158 -9.79 -8.30 4.20
N GLY A 159 -8.46 -8.43 4.25
CA GLY A 159 -7.77 -8.99 3.10
C GLY A 159 -6.33 -8.58 2.96
N LYS A 160 -5.49 -8.86 3.97
CA LYS A 160 -4.10 -9.20 3.68
C LYS A 160 -3.68 -10.42 4.48
N ILE A 161 -3.57 -11.55 3.79
CA ILE A 161 -2.74 -12.65 4.28
C ILE A 161 -1.32 -12.34 3.85
N TYR A 162 -0.45 -12.09 4.82
CA TYR A 162 0.99 -12.16 4.61
C TYR A 162 1.38 -13.59 4.94
N LEU A 163 1.49 -14.42 3.90
CA LEU A 163 2.09 -15.75 3.99
C LEU A 163 3.57 -15.59 3.61
#